data_AF-A0A972E1H5-F1
#
_entry.id   AF-A0A972E1H5-F1
#
_cell.length_a   1.000
_cell.length_b   1.000
_cell.length_c   1.000
_cell.angle_alpha   90.00
_cell.angle_beta   90.00
_cell.angle_gamma   90.00
#
_symmetry.space_group_name_H-M   'P 1'
#
loop_
_entity.id
_entity.type
_entity.pdbx_description
1 polymer ?
#
loop_
_entity_poly.entity_id
_entity_poly.type
_entity_poly.pdbx_seq_one_letter_code
_entity_poly.pdbx_strand_id
1 'polypeptide(L)' 'MKAVYIRKYGAFEPLKTEEVANPALTDDTVLVHIRAAAVNYSNVAIVTGKPFIAR' A
#
# COMPACT_ATOMS: atom_id res chain seq x y z
N MET A 1 6.43 10.37 -5.09
CA MET A 1 7.03 9.01 -5.19
C MET A 1 6.05 8.06 -5.84
N LYS A 2 6.52 6.94 -6.39
CA LYS A 2 5.67 5.86 -6.91
C LYS A 2 5.22 4.94 -5.78
N ALA A 3 3.92 4.63 -5.74
CA ALA A 3 3.35 3.67 -4.79
C ALA A 3 2.21 2.86 -5.42
N VAL A 4 1.93 1.68 -4.86
CA VAL A 4 0.69 0.94 -5.16
C VAL A 4 -0.34 1.29 -4.09
N TYR A 5 -1.48 1.84 -4.49
CA TYR A 5 -2.52 2.32 -3.57
C TYR A 5 -3.82 1.54 -3.77
N ILE A 6 -4.38 1.02 -2.68
CA ILE A 6 -5.66 0.30 -2.70
C ILE A 6 -6.76 1.34 -2.53
N ARG A 7 -7.39 1.75 -3.64
CA ARG A 7 -8.49 2.73 -3.62
C ARG A 7 -9.85 2.10 -3.34
N LYS A 8 -10.00 0.82 -3.67
CA LYS A 8 -11.23 0.04 -3.50
C LYS A 8 -10.86 -1.42 -3.27
N TYR A 9 -11.53 -2.05 -2.31
CA TYR A 9 -11.41 -3.48 -2.08
C TYR A 9 -12.02 -4.30 -3.22
N GLY A 10 -11.40 -5.43 -3.55
CA GLY A 10 -11.93 -6.40 -4.51
C GLY A 10 -10.84 -7.05 -5.37
N ALA A 11 -11.00 -6.89 -6.69
CA ALA A 11 -10.12 -7.47 -7.71
C ALA A 11 -8.70 -6.87 -7.66
N PHE A 12 -7.70 -7.61 -8.14
CA PHE A 12 -6.29 -7.15 -8.15
C PHE A 12 -5.96 -6.29 -9.37
N GLU A 13 -6.69 -6.49 -10.47
CA GLU A 13 -6.52 -5.86 -11.77
C GLU A 13 -6.55 -4.31 -11.73
N PRO A 14 -7.33 -3.65 -10.85
CA PRO A 14 -7.28 -2.20 -10.70
C PRO A 14 -6.03 -1.68 -10.00
N LEU A 15 -5.25 -2.52 -9.31
CA LEU A 15 -4.04 -2.09 -8.62
C LEU A 15 -2.99 -1.67 -9.63
N LYS A 16 -2.55 -0.43 -9.50
CA LYS A 16 -1.52 0.16 -10.35
C LYS A 16 -0.54 0.92 -9.47
N THR A 17 0.67 1.05 -9.99
CA THR A 17 1.59 2.04 -9.45
C THR A 17 1.12 3.41 -9.90
N GLU A 18 1.00 4.34 -8.97
CA GLU A 18 0.63 5.73 -9.21
C GLU A 18 1.63 6.67 -8.55
N GLU A 19 1.71 7.89 -9.06
CA GLU A 19 2.47 8.97 -8.42
C GLU A 19 1.68 9.53 -7.25
N VAL A 20 2.30 9.58 -6.08
CA VAL A 20 1.75 10.13 -4.84
C VAL A 20 2.71 11.17 -4.26
N ALA A 21 2.19 12.05 -3.40
CA ALA A 21 3.04 12.99 -2.67
C ALA A 21 4.10 12.25 -1.84
N ASN A 22 5.27 12.86 -1.67
CA ASN A 22 6.25 12.31 -0.73
C ASN A 22 5.73 12.48 0.71
N PRO A 23 5.98 11.51 1.60
CA PRO A 23 5.62 11.65 3.01
C PRO A 23 6.35 12.85 3.62
N ALA A 24 5.68 13.56 4.54
CA ALA A 24 6.32 14.62 5.31
C ALA A 24 7.26 14.01 6.36
N LEU A 25 8.44 14.59 6.49
CA LEU A 25 9.36 14.30 7.59
C LEU A 25 9.04 15.24 8.75
N THR A 26 8.73 14.67 9.90
CA THR A 26 8.58 15.37 11.19
C THR A 26 9.66 14.92 12.18
N ASP A 27 9.82 15.65 13.28
CA ASP A 27 10.89 15.46 14.28
C ASP A 27 10.98 14.00 14.81
N ASP A 28 9.85 13.29 14.89
CA ASP A 28 9.77 11.92 15.42
C ASP A 28 9.62 10.83 14.32
N THR A 29 9.93 11.15 13.06
CA THR A 29 9.78 10.21 11.94
C THR A 29 11.06 10.02 11.16
N VAL A 30 11.17 8.88 10.47
CA VAL A 30 12.27 8.59 9.55
C VAL A 30 11.70 8.35 8.16
N LEU A 31 12.20 9.10 7.18
CA LEU A 31 11.88 8.86 5.78
C LEU A 31 12.80 7.77 5.22
N VAL A 32 12.21 6.65 4.82
CA VAL A 32 12.94 5.48 4.32
C VAL A 32 12.86 5.42 2.80
N HIS A 33 14.01 5.32 2.13
CA HIS A 33 14.07 5.05 0.71
C HIS A 33 13.94 3.55 0.43
N ILE A 34 12.73 3.12 0.06
CA ILE A 34 12.41 1.71 -0.20
C ILE A 34 13.07 1.23 -1.49
N ARG A 35 13.94 0.21 -1.39
CA ARG A 35 14.56 -0.47 -2.56
C ARG A 35 13.74 -1.66 -3.06
N ALA A 36 13.08 -2.37 -2.15
CA ALA A 36 12.21 -3.49 -2.43
C ALA A 36 11.18 -3.64 -1.29
N ALA A 37 10.02 -4.22 -1.61
CA ALA A 37 8.99 -4.59 -0.63
C ALA A 37 8.54 -6.04 -0.90
N ALA A 38 8.37 -6.81 0.17
CA ALA A 38 7.82 -8.16 0.06
C ALA A 38 6.31 -8.10 -0.14
N VAL A 39 5.77 -9.03 -0.94
CA VAL A 39 4.33 -9.28 -1.01
C VAL A 39 4.02 -10.42 -0.05
N ASN A 40 3.12 -10.18 0.90
CA ASN A 40 2.69 -11.16 1.88
C ASN A 40 1.19 -11.50 1.71
N TYR A 41 0.73 -12.55 2.40
CA TYR A 41 -0.68 -12.94 2.32
C TYR A 41 -1.62 -11.88 2.91
N SER A 42 -1.18 -11.08 3.89
CA SER A 42 -2.03 -10.00 4.42
C SER A 42 -2.30 -8.91 3.38
N ASN A 43 -1.42 -8.68 2.41
CA ASN A 43 -1.71 -7.78 1.28
C ASN A 43 -2.88 -8.32 0.45
N VAL A 44 -2.96 -9.63 0.19
CA VAL A 44 -4.10 -10.26 -0.52
C VAL A 44 -5.39 -10.05 0.26
N ALA A 45 -5.36 -10.26 1.58
CA ALA A 45 -6.51 -10.05 2.46
C ALA A 45 -6.99 -8.59 2.44
N ILE A 46 -6.07 -7.62 2.53
CA ILE A 46 -6.38 -6.19 2.50
C ILE A 46 -6.91 -5.78 1.12
N VAL A 47 -6.28 -6.19 0.03
CA VAL A 47 -6.74 -5.85 -1.33
C VAL A 47 -8.15 -6.38 -1.58
N THR A 48 -8.42 -7.63 -1.18
CA THR A 48 -9.73 -8.25 -1.38
C THR A 48 -10.77 -7.79 -0.36
N GLY A 49 -10.35 -7.17 0.75
CA GLY A 49 -11.20 -6.81 1.88
C GLY A 49 -11.80 -8.03 2.59
N LYS A 50 -11.07 -9.15 2.64
CA LYS A 50 -11.55 -10.44 3.17
C LYS A 50 -10.51 -11.09 4.10
N PRO A 51 -10.94 -11.71 5.22
CA PRO A 51 -12.31 -11.73 5.76
C PRO A 51 -12.73 -10.35 6.33
N PHE A 52 -13.94 -10.24 6.90
CA PHE A 52 -14.50 -8.96 7.37
C PHE A 52 -13.58 -8.15 8.29
N ILE A 53 -12.68 -8.80 9.03
CA ILE A 53 -11.71 -8.13 9.91
C ILE A 53 -10.59 -7.39 9.15
N ALA A 54 -10.42 -7.63 7.84
CA ALA A 54 -9.33 -7.07 7.03
C ALA A 54 -9.72 -5.82 6.23
N ARG A 55 -10.95 -5.30 6.37
CA ARG A 55 -11.47 -4.16 5.58
C ARG A 55 -11.76 -2.93 6.44
#